data_AF-A0A969B1R0-F1
#
_entry.id   AF-A0A969B1R0-F1
#
_cell.length_a   1.000
_cell.length_b   1.000
_cell.length_c   1.000
_cell.angle_alpha   90.00
_cell.angle_beta   90.00
_cell.angle_gamma   90.00
#
_symmetry.space_group_name_H-M   'P 1'
#
loop_
_entity.id
_entity.type
_entity.pdbx_description
1 polymer ?
#
loop_
_entity_poly.entity_id
_entity_poly.type
_entity_poly.pdbx_seq_one_letter_code
_entity_poly.pdbx_strand_id
1 'polypeptide(L)'
;MMRLDDFSAFFKLLFLGGGIFTILISTKKKYDAALEFILLLDAIVLGSCFLAGSMNFVMVVLSLELVSLSSYMLAGLALIKKVRREA
;
A
#
# COMPACT_ATOMS: atom_id res chain seq x y z
N MET A 1 -21.94 1.54 -4.32
CA MET A 1 -20.94 0.72 -3.60
C MET A 1 -19.87 1.57 -2.93
N MET A 2 -19.45 2.68 -3.54
CA MET A 2 -18.60 3.68 -2.90
C MET A 2 -19.32 5.02 -2.70
N ARG A 3 -19.08 5.68 -1.57
CA ARG A 3 -19.57 7.04 -1.29
C ARG A 3 -18.42 8.03 -1.42
N LEU A 4 -18.70 9.18 -2.02
CA LEU A 4 -17.80 10.31 -2.09
C LEU A 4 -18.30 11.37 -1.11
N ASP A 5 -17.79 11.31 0.12
CA ASP A 5 -17.96 12.37 1.11
C ASP A 5 -16.63 13.07 1.36
N ASP A 6 -16.69 14.29 1.91
CA ASP A 6 -15.51 15.05 2.34
C ASP A 6 -14.65 14.28 3.35
N PHE A 7 -15.27 13.45 4.19
CA PHE A 7 -14.57 12.54 5.10
C PHE A 7 -13.73 11.51 4.33
N SER A 8 -14.33 10.85 3.35
CA SER A 8 -13.61 9.86 2.51
C SER A 8 -12.48 10.53 1.71
N ALA A 9 -12.71 11.76 1.23
CA ALA A 9 -11.71 12.55 0.53
C ALA A 9 -10.49 12.86 1.43
N PHE A 10 -10.72 13.23 2.69
CA PHE A 10 -9.64 13.45 3.66
C PHE A 10 -8.77 12.21 3.86
N PHE A 11 -9.39 11.04 4.06
CA PHE A 11 -8.63 9.78 4.22
C PHE A 11 -7.86 9.39 2.97
N LYS A 12 -8.45 9.55 1.78
CA LYS A 12 -7.73 9.31 0.51
C LYS A 12 -6.51 10.21 0.37
N LEU A 13 -6.63 11.48 0.76
CA LEU A 13 -5.52 12.42 0.76
C LEU A 13 -4.44 12.02 1.76
N LEU A 14 -4.82 11.54 2.95
CA LEU A 14 -3.89 11.00 3.95
C LEU A 14 -3.15 9.76 3.43
N PHE A 15 -3.84 8.83 2.79
CA PHE A 15 -3.21 7.63 2.22
C PHE A 15 -2.27 7.95 1.06
N LEU A 16 -2.66 8.83 0.14
CA LEU A 16 -1.80 9.28 -0.95
C LEU A 16 -0.57 10.03 -0.41
N GLY A 17 -0.77 10.94 0.55
CA GLY A 17 0.30 11.66 1.22
C GLY A 17 1.28 10.72 1.93
N GLY A 18 0.76 9.74 2.67
CA GLY A 18 1.57 8.71 3.33
C GLY A 18 2.33 7.81 2.35
N GLY A 19 1.70 7.45 1.22
CA GLY A 19 2.35 6.72 0.13
C GLY A 19 3.53 7.49 -0.46
N ILE A 20 3.33 8.76 -0.82
CA ILE A 20 4.38 9.65 -1.34
C ILE A 20 5.52 9.79 -0.31
N PHE A 21 5.19 10.00 0.96
CA PHE A 21 6.20 10.09 2.02
C PHE A 21 7.02 8.81 2.16
N THR A 22 6.37 7.66 2.04
CA THR A 22 7.03 6.35 2.09
C THR A 22 7.98 6.15 0.91
N ILE A 23 7.58 6.56 -0.31
CA ILE A 23 8.44 6.52 -1.49
C ILE A 23 9.66 7.45 -1.30
N LEU A 24 9.45 8.66 -0.78
CA LEU A 24 10.53 9.62 -0.48
C LEU A 24 11.54 9.09 0.55
N ILE A 25 11.08 8.35 1.56
CA ILE A 25 11.97 7.71 2.53
C ILE A 25 12.70 6.53 1.88
N SER A 26 11.99 5.74 1.05
CA SER A 26 12.51 4.54 0.40
C SER A 26 13.61 4.84 -0.63
N THR A 27 13.51 5.96 -1.37
CA THR A 27 14.50 6.34 -2.39
C THR A 27 15.93 6.51 -1.83
N LYS A 28 16.07 6.84 -0.54
CA LYS A 28 17.39 6.93 0.13
C LYS A 28 18.07 5.57 0.28
N LYS A 29 17.32 4.48 0.29
CA LYS A 29 17.85 3.11 0.26
C LYS A 29 17.91 2.66 -1.19
N LYS A 30 19.11 2.36 -1.70
CA LYS A 30 19.26 1.69 -3.01
C LYS A 30 18.56 0.32 -2.96
N TYR A 31 17.36 0.24 -3.51
CA TYR A 31 16.62 -1.01 -3.71
C TYR A 31 16.90 -1.51 -5.14
N ASP A 32 17.49 -2.70 -5.28
CA ASP A 32 17.63 -3.37 -6.59
C ASP A 32 16.27 -3.61 -7.27
N ALA A 33 15.21 -3.77 -6.47
CA ALA A 33 13.83 -3.95 -6.90
C ALA A 33 12.97 -2.72 -6.57
N ALA A 34 13.45 -1.52 -6.88
CA ALA A 34 12.74 -0.28 -6.58
C ALA A 34 11.33 -0.22 -7.22
N LEU A 35 11.20 -0.76 -8.44
CA LEU A 35 9.95 -0.78 -9.19
C LEU A 35 8.90 -1.69 -8.55
N GLU A 36 9.29 -2.91 -8.14
CA GLU A 36 8.40 -3.86 -7.47
C GLU A 36 7.92 -3.31 -6.12
N PHE A 37 8.83 -2.68 -5.36
CA PHE A 37 8.48 -2.02 -4.10
C PHE A 37 7.45 -0.92 -4.31
N ILE A 38 7.64 -0.05 -5.31
CA ILE A 38 6.73 1.07 -5.60
C ILE A 38 5.35 0.53 -6.05
N LEU A 39 5.32 -0.49 -6.92
CA LEU A 39 4.06 -1.08 -7.39
C LEU A 39 3.24 -1.72 -6.25
N LEU A 40 3.90 -2.47 -5.35
CA LEU A 40 3.24 -3.07 -4.20
C LEU A 40 2.77 -2.02 -3.20
N LEU A 41 3.55 -0.95 -3.00
CA LEU A 41 3.15 0.17 -2.16
C LEU A 41 1.91 0.88 -2.75
N ASP A 42 1.91 1.16 -4.05
CA ASP A 42 0.76 1.77 -4.73
C ASP A 42 -0.48 0.89 -4.64
N ALA A 43 -0.33 -0.44 -4.74
CA ALA A 43 -1.44 -1.38 -4.53
C ALA A 43 -2.03 -1.27 -3.10
N ILE A 44 -1.19 -1.14 -2.07
CA ILE A 44 -1.64 -0.91 -0.69
C ILE A 44 -2.39 0.43 -0.56
N VAL A 45 -1.87 1.49 -1.18
CA VAL A 45 -2.49 2.83 -1.14
C VAL A 45 -3.84 2.82 -1.86
N LEU A 46 -3.93 2.15 -3.02
CA LEU A 46 -5.18 1.98 -3.76
C LEU A 46 -6.22 1.19 -2.96
N GLY A 47 -5.82 0.09 -2.33
CA GLY A 47 -6.70 -0.69 -1.44
C GLY A 47 -7.22 0.15 -0.27
N SER A 48 -6.35 0.98 0.32
CA SER A 48 -6.72 1.89 1.41
C SER A 48 -7.69 2.99 0.94
N CYS A 49 -7.54 3.48 -0.29
CA CYS A 49 -8.48 4.43 -0.91
C CYS A 49 -9.86 3.81 -1.15
N PHE A 50 -9.91 2.53 -1.54
CA PHE A 50 -11.16 1.79 -1.70
C PHE A 50 -11.83 1.53 -0.36
N LEU A 51 -11.05 1.20 0.67
CA LEU A 51 -11.53 1.03 2.03
C LEU A 51 -12.18 2.32 2.55
N ALA A 52 -11.53 3.47 2.37
CA ALA A 52 -12.03 4.78 2.78
C ALA A 52 -13.35 5.19 2.12
N GLY A 53 -13.64 4.66 0.92
CA GLY A 53 -14.88 4.95 0.18
C GLY A 53 -15.97 3.89 0.37
N SER A 54 -15.70 2.80 1.09
CA SER A 54 -16.58 1.64 1.14
C SER A 54 -17.90 1.93 1.88
N MET A 55 -19.02 1.51 1.29
CA MET A 55 -20.36 1.63 1.91
C MET A 55 -20.94 0.29 2.36
N ASN A 56 -20.32 -0.82 1.95
CA ASN A 56 -20.82 -2.17 2.19
C ASN A 56 -19.69 -3.05 2.74
N PHE A 57 -20.05 -4.01 3.60
CA PHE A 57 -19.10 -4.96 4.19
C PHE A 57 -18.28 -5.73 3.16
N VAL A 58 -18.87 -6.09 2.02
CA VAL A 58 -18.15 -6.78 0.94
C VAL A 58 -16.97 -5.95 0.43
N MET A 59 -17.17 -4.63 0.24
CA MET A 59 -16.12 -3.75 -0.24
C MET A 59 -15.06 -3.50 0.83
N VAL A 60 -15.45 -3.46 2.11
CA VAL A 60 -14.51 -3.41 3.24
C VAL A 60 -13.59 -4.63 3.21
N VAL A 61 -14.16 -5.84 3.16
CA VAL A 61 -13.40 -7.10 3.16
C VAL A 61 -12.47 -7.18 1.94
N LEU A 62 -12.97 -6.91 0.74
CA LEU A 62 -12.15 -6.92 -0.47
C LEU A 62 -11.00 -5.92 -0.42
N SER A 63 -11.25 -4.73 0.13
CA SER A 63 -10.19 -3.71 0.27
C SER A 63 -9.13 -4.15 1.28
N LEU A 64 -9.55 -4.78 2.39
CA LEU A 64 -8.64 -5.33 3.38
C LEU A 64 -7.79 -6.48 2.83
N GLU A 65 -8.38 -7.38 2.03
CA GLU A 65 -7.64 -8.46 1.37
C GLU A 65 -6.62 -7.93 0.36
N LEU A 66 -6.97 -6.87 -0.38
CA LEU A 66 -6.05 -6.25 -1.34
C LEU A 66 -4.84 -5.61 -0.62
N VAL A 67 -5.10 -4.95 0.52
CA VAL A 67 -4.05 -4.38 1.38
C VAL A 67 -3.21 -5.49 2.03
N SER A 68 -3.83 -6.56 2.53
CA SER A 68 -3.13 -7.64 3.24
C SER A 68 -2.21 -8.40 2.29
N LEU A 69 -2.69 -8.84 1.12
CA LEU A 69 -1.90 -9.57 0.13
C LEU A 69 -0.70 -8.77 -0.37
N SER A 70 -0.92 -7.49 -0.68
CA SER A 70 0.15 -6.60 -1.14
C SER A 70 1.20 -6.36 -0.04
N SER A 71 0.76 -6.22 1.22
CA SER A 71 1.64 -6.10 2.39
C SER A 71 2.45 -7.38 2.64
N TYR A 72 1.84 -8.55 2.52
CA TYR A 72 2.54 -9.83 2.64
C TYR A 72 3.59 -10.03 1.55
N MET A 73 3.29 -9.67 0.30
CA MET A 73 4.28 -9.70 -0.79
C MET A 73 5.44 -8.73 -0.51
N LEU A 74 5.15 -7.54 0.01
CA LEU A 74 6.18 -6.54 0.34
C LEU A 74 7.10 -7.02 1.48
N ALA A 75 6.53 -7.66 2.52
CA ALA A 75 7.29 -8.28 3.60
C ALA A 75 8.15 -9.45 3.08
N GLY A 76 7.62 -10.24 2.14
CA GLY A 76 8.35 -11.31 1.46
C GLY A 76 9.59 -10.81 0.72
N LEU A 77 9.47 -9.72 -0.06
CA LEU A 77 10.62 -9.09 -0.73
C LEU A 77 11.70 -8.63 0.27
N ALA A 78 11.29 -8.08 1.40
CA ALA A 78 12.23 -7.66 2.45
C ALA A 78 12.99 -8.86 3.07
N LEU A 79 12.29 -9.98 3.30
CA LEU A 79 12.88 -11.22 3.82
C LEU A 79 13.88 -11.84 2.84
N ILE A 80 13.52 -11.99 1.56
CA ILE A 80 14.41 -12.53 0.52
C ILE A 80 15.70 -11.71 0.44
N LYS A 81 15.59 -10.38 0.53
CA LYS A 81 16.77 -9.49 0.52
C LYS A 81 17.62 -9.66 1.77
N LYS A 82 17.02 -9.89 2.95
CA LYS A 82 17.78 -10.14 4.18
C LYS A 82 18.62 -11.40 4.05
N VAL A 83 18.02 -12.51 3.61
CA VAL A 83 18.71 -13.79 3.39
C VAL A 83 19.85 -13.65 2.38
N ARG A 84 19.63 -12.94 1.26
CA ARG A 84 20.68 -12.69 0.26
C ARG A 84 21.87 -11.88 0.78
N ARG A 85 21.70 -11.02 1.80
CA ARG A 85 22.82 -10.27 2.39
C ARG A 85 23.61 -11.08 3.42
N GLU A 86 23.04 -12.15 3.94
CA GLU A 86 23.66 -13.03 4.94
C GLU A 86 24.35 -14.25 4.31
N ALA A 87 24.20 -14.47 3.00
CA ALA A 87 24.86 -15.50 2.19
C ALA A 87 25.99 -14.91 1.34
#